data_AF-A0A3S5JU25-F1
#
_entry.id   AF-A0A3S5JU25-F1
#
_cell.length_a   1.000
_cell.length_b   1.000
_cell.length_c   1.000
_cell.angle_alpha   90.00
_cell.angle_beta   90.00
_cell.angle_gamma   90.00
#
_symmetry.space_group_name_H-M   'P 1'
#
loop_
_entity.id
_entity.type
_entity.pdbx_description
1 polymer ?
#
loop_
_entity_poly.entity_id
_entity_poly.type
_entity_poly.pdbx_seq_one_letter_code
_entity_poly.pdbx_strand_id
1 'polypeptide(L)'
;MSSEETPPALSSPSALSKAISNVPSRATLEVWLQAWPALKVKVQSGHVLVLEDVLFQLASDPGKPGFRAGWVLALLAERGVLESSDAPRRLLALLDDTDDLSRQRELLRALLHLDLPHSVLAELLEWACAVVYLKGLPPAQYHMALRMLDKGMSSSLAFPRQDVQEALVHLRSTDHPGHLKKKAALLMARLSE
;
A
#
# COMPACT_ATOMS: atom_id res chain seq x y z
N MET A 1 26.61 -22.84 11.98
CA MET A 1 25.51 -22.09 11.34
C MET A 1 24.35 -22.12 12.30
N SER A 2 24.07 -21.01 12.97
CA SER A 2 22.96 -20.90 13.92
C SER A 2 21.65 -21.17 13.19
N SER A 3 20.88 -22.12 13.69
CA SER A 3 19.47 -22.29 13.34
C SER A 3 18.78 -20.96 13.63
N GLU A 4 18.53 -20.13 12.62
CA GLU A 4 17.69 -18.96 12.79
C GLU A 4 16.29 -19.45 13.14
N GLU A 5 15.99 -19.43 14.44
CA GLU A 5 14.69 -19.74 14.99
C GLU A 5 13.64 -18.80 14.39
N THR A 6 12.48 -19.35 14.07
CA THR A 6 11.34 -18.55 13.59
C THR A 6 11.00 -17.50 14.65
N PRO A 7 10.94 -16.20 14.31
CA PRO A 7 10.60 -15.16 15.27
C PRO A 7 9.31 -15.52 16.02
N PRO A 8 9.23 -15.39 17.36
CA PRO A 8 8.08 -15.86 18.13
C PRO A 8 6.74 -15.27 17.66
N ALA A 9 6.74 -14.03 17.20
CA ALA A 9 5.56 -13.37 16.62
C ALA A 9 5.02 -14.05 15.36
N LEU A 10 5.88 -14.73 14.59
CA LEU A 10 5.52 -15.42 13.36
C LEU A 10 5.20 -16.90 13.57
N SER A 11 5.25 -17.40 14.81
CA SER A 11 4.98 -18.80 15.12
C SER A 11 3.49 -19.16 15.03
N SER A 12 2.60 -18.19 15.25
CA SER A 12 1.14 -18.42 15.28
C SER A 12 0.34 -17.13 15.06
N PRO A 13 -0.93 -17.25 14.62
CA PRO A 13 -1.87 -16.13 14.46
C PRO A 13 -2.02 -15.24 15.71
N SER A 14 -2.15 -15.86 16.88
CA SER A 14 -2.32 -15.16 18.16
C SER A 14 -1.04 -14.44 18.58
N ALA A 15 0.13 -15.03 18.33
CA ALA A 15 1.41 -14.38 18.60
C ALA A 15 1.60 -13.14 17.72
N LEU A 16 1.24 -13.21 16.43
CA LEU A 16 1.31 -12.07 15.52
C LEU A 16 0.39 -10.95 15.97
N SER A 17 -0.88 -11.27 16.26
CA SER A 17 -1.87 -10.30 16.73
C SER A 17 -1.42 -9.57 17.99
N LYS A 18 -0.89 -10.33 18.97
CA LYS A 18 -0.32 -9.77 20.19
C LYS A 18 0.89 -8.87 19.90
N ALA A 19 1.75 -9.27 18.98
CA ALA A 19 2.95 -8.49 18.65
C ALA A 19 2.61 -7.16 17.93
N ILE A 20 1.67 -7.17 16.98
CA ILE A 20 1.16 -5.95 16.32
C ILE A 20 0.55 -4.98 17.33
N SER A 21 -0.19 -5.51 18.30
CA SER A 21 -0.81 -4.71 19.36
C SER A 21 0.20 -4.04 20.29
N ASN A 22 1.39 -4.63 20.45
CA ASN A 22 2.45 -4.17 21.36
C ASN A 22 3.54 -3.28 20.72
N VAL A 23 3.25 -2.64 19.59
CA VAL A 23 4.14 -1.67 18.91
C VAL A 23 5.49 -2.31 18.49
N PRO A 24 5.53 -3.07 17.38
CA PRO A 24 6.81 -3.58 16.91
C PRO A 24 7.72 -2.42 16.48
N SER A 25 8.98 -2.46 16.91
CA SER A 25 9.99 -1.53 16.42
C SER A 25 10.29 -1.81 14.94
N ARG A 26 10.87 -0.84 14.22
CA ARG A 26 11.31 -1.07 12.84
C ARG A 26 12.31 -2.23 12.74
N ALA A 27 13.27 -2.32 13.67
CA ALA A 27 14.23 -3.43 13.71
C ALA A 27 13.54 -4.79 13.93
N THR A 28 12.50 -4.82 14.76
CA THR A 28 11.68 -6.03 14.98
C THR A 28 10.98 -6.47 13.69
N LEU A 29 10.39 -5.52 12.96
CA LEU A 29 9.73 -5.81 11.68
C LEU A 29 10.73 -6.30 10.63
N GLU A 30 11.93 -5.72 10.57
CA GLU A 30 12.99 -6.17 9.66
C GLU A 30 13.32 -7.65 9.84
N VAL A 31 13.46 -8.10 11.09
CA VAL A 31 13.66 -9.53 11.41
C VAL A 31 12.49 -10.39 10.96
N TRP A 32 11.25 -9.92 11.16
CA TRP A 32 10.07 -10.66 10.71
C TRP A 32 10.04 -10.81 9.19
N LEU A 33 10.27 -9.73 8.47
CA LEU A 33 10.25 -9.70 7.02
C LEU A 33 11.40 -10.52 6.39
N GLN A 34 12.55 -10.61 7.05
CA GLN A 34 13.64 -11.50 6.64
C GLN A 34 13.28 -12.97 6.82
N ALA A 35 12.59 -13.31 7.92
CA ALA A 35 12.14 -14.68 8.19
C ALA A 35 10.94 -15.11 7.33
N TRP A 36 10.15 -14.16 6.81
CA TRP A 36 8.86 -14.41 6.13
C TRP A 36 8.94 -15.48 5.02
N PRO A 37 9.88 -15.42 4.05
CA PRO A 37 9.91 -16.39 2.95
C PRO A 37 10.25 -17.81 3.40
N ALA A 38 10.89 -17.97 4.56
CA ALA A 38 11.28 -19.26 5.12
C ALA A 38 10.16 -19.93 5.93
N LEU A 39 9.08 -19.21 6.28
CA LEU A 39 8.00 -19.73 7.10
C LEU A 39 7.29 -20.94 6.49
N LYS A 40 7.11 -20.95 5.16
CA LYS A 40 6.51 -22.07 4.43
C LYS A 40 7.29 -23.39 4.57
N VAL A 41 8.61 -23.29 4.82
CA VAL A 41 9.50 -24.46 4.99
C VAL A 41 9.66 -24.80 6.47
N LYS A 42 9.82 -23.79 7.33
CA LYS A 42 10.18 -23.97 8.75
C LYS A 42 9.00 -24.25 9.67
N VAL A 43 7.78 -23.86 9.29
CA VAL A 43 6.59 -24.03 10.14
C VAL A 43 5.65 -25.06 9.52
N GLN A 44 4.95 -24.70 8.46
CA GLN A 44 4.10 -25.58 7.67
C GLN A 44 3.67 -24.88 6.38
N SER A 45 3.25 -25.67 5.39
CA SER A 45 2.60 -25.14 4.18
C SER A 45 1.32 -24.38 4.55
N GLY A 46 1.07 -23.24 3.90
CA GLY A 46 -0.09 -22.39 4.15
C GLY A 46 0.02 -21.48 5.38
N HIS A 47 1.06 -21.60 6.22
CA HIS A 47 1.23 -20.75 7.41
C HIS A 47 1.31 -19.26 7.08
N VAL A 48 2.02 -18.91 6.00
CA VAL A 48 2.15 -17.52 5.53
C VAL A 48 0.78 -16.92 5.24
N LEU A 49 -0.07 -17.62 4.49
CA LEU A 49 -1.43 -17.17 4.17
C LEU A 49 -2.28 -16.94 5.43
N VAL A 50 -2.16 -17.80 6.43
CA VAL A 50 -2.87 -17.61 7.71
C VAL A 50 -2.38 -16.34 8.43
N LEU A 51 -1.08 -16.06 8.41
CA LEU A 51 -0.55 -14.82 9.01
C LEU A 51 -0.96 -13.58 8.20
N GLU A 52 -1.01 -13.66 6.88
CA GLU A 52 -1.54 -12.58 6.03
C GLU A 52 -3.00 -12.31 6.33
N ASP A 53 -3.82 -13.35 6.50
CA ASP A 53 -5.23 -13.21 6.88
C ASP A 53 -5.41 -12.47 8.21
N VAL A 54 -4.57 -12.78 9.19
CA VAL A 54 -4.53 -12.04 10.47
C VAL A 54 -4.17 -10.57 10.24
N LEU A 55 -3.18 -10.27 9.39
CA LEU A 55 -2.82 -8.88 9.09
C LEU A 55 -3.96 -8.13 8.40
N PHE A 56 -4.67 -8.77 7.46
CA PHE A 56 -5.82 -8.16 6.81
C PHE A 56 -6.98 -7.92 7.78
N GLN A 57 -7.27 -8.88 8.67
CA GLN A 57 -8.27 -8.69 9.72
C GLN A 57 -7.89 -7.52 10.64
N LEU A 58 -6.65 -7.50 11.15
CA LEU A 58 -6.17 -6.42 12.01
C LEU A 58 -6.15 -5.07 11.29
N ALA A 59 -5.88 -5.04 9.97
CA ALA A 59 -5.90 -3.82 9.18
C ALA A 59 -7.30 -3.19 9.10
N SER A 60 -8.37 -3.99 9.22
CA SER A 60 -9.75 -3.50 9.32
C SER A 60 -10.03 -2.79 10.65
N ASP A 61 -9.29 -3.11 11.71
CA ASP A 61 -9.48 -2.50 13.03
C ASP A 61 -9.10 -1.01 13.02
N PRO A 62 -9.90 -0.13 13.64
CA PRO A 62 -9.58 1.28 13.71
C PRO A 62 -8.35 1.57 14.59
N GLY A 63 -7.69 2.69 14.31
CA GLY A 63 -6.61 3.23 15.13
C GLY A 63 -5.27 2.50 14.98
N LYS A 64 -4.53 2.41 16.09
CA LYS A 64 -3.11 1.98 16.08
C LYS A 64 -2.89 0.54 15.56
N PRO A 65 -3.71 -0.47 15.92
CA PRO A 65 -3.55 -1.82 15.39
C PRO A 65 -3.69 -1.87 13.88
N GLY A 66 -4.73 -1.26 13.31
CA GLY A 66 -4.95 -1.24 11.87
C GLY A 66 -3.87 -0.50 11.10
N PHE A 67 -3.40 0.65 11.60
CA PHE A 67 -2.25 1.33 11.02
C PHE A 67 -1.01 0.42 10.99
N ARG A 68 -0.69 -0.28 12.08
CA ARG A 68 0.49 -1.15 12.15
C ARG A 68 0.37 -2.38 11.26
N ALA A 69 -0.81 -2.98 11.19
CA ALA A 69 -1.07 -4.08 10.29
C ALA A 69 -0.94 -3.63 8.81
N GLY A 70 -1.52 -2.49 8.45
CA GLY A 70 -1.32 -1.86 7.14
C GLY A 70 0.15 -1.56 6.84
N TRP A 71 0.91 -1.08 7.84
CA TRP A 71 2.35 -0.85 7.70
C TRP A 71 3.11 -2.14 7.38
N VAL A 72 2.79 -3.25 8.05
CA VAL A 72 3.40 -4.56 7.78
C VAL A 72 3.03 -5.08 6.39
N LEU A 73 1.74 -5.01 6.01
CA LEU A 73 1.29 -5.39 4.67
C LEU A 73 2.04 -4.61 3.58
N ALA A 74 2.24 -3.31 3.78
CA ALA A 74 2.97 -2.48 2.84
C ALA A 74 4.46 -2.85 2.74
N LEU A 75 5.09 -3.26 3.85
CA LEU A 75 6.47 -3.75 3.81
C LEU A 75 6.59 -5.12 3.15
N LEU A 76 5.61 -6.01 3.33
CA LEU A 76 5.56 -7.31 2.64
C LEU A 76 5.38 -7.12 1.12
N ALA A 77 4.51 -6.19 0.71
CA ALA A 77 4.26 -5.87 -0.69
C ALA A 77 5.51 -5.28 -1.34
N GLU A 78 6.18 -4.35 -0.65
CA GLU A 78 7.44 -3.73 -1.09
C GLU A 78 8.55 -4.75 -1.35
N ARG A 79 8.56 -5.87 -0.60
CA ARG A 79 9.51 -6.97 -0.79
C ARG A 79 9.08 -8.01 -1.81
N GLY A 80 7.84 -7.94 -2.31
CA GLY A 80 7.28 -8.97 -3.19
C GLY A 80 7.15 -10.34 -2.51
N VAL A 81 6.90 -10.36 -1.19
CA VAL A 81 6.77 -11.60 -0.39
C VAL A 81 5.35 -11.85 0.13
N LEU A 82 4.38 -11.06 -0.33
CA LEU A 82 2.95 -11.29 -0.10
C LEU A 82 2.50 -12.46 -1.00
N GLU A 83 1.98 -13.53 -0.39
CA GLU A 83 1.55 -14.74 -1.10
C GLU A 83 0.07 -14.70 -1.53
N SER A 84 -0.76 -13.93 -0.83
CA SER A 84 -2.19 -13.78 -1.13
C SER A 84 -2.43 -13.20 -2.53
N SER A 85 -2.93 -14.03 -3.45
CA SER A 85 -3.29 -13.62 -4.82
C SER A 85 -4.42 -12.58 -4.87
N ASP A 86 -5.29 -12.56 -3.86
CA ASP A 86 -6.39 -11.58 -3.74
C ASP A 86 -6.01 -10.33 -2.94
N ALA A 87 -4.72 -10.16 -2.61
CA ALA A 87 -4.25 -9.01 -1.83
C ALA A 87 -4.67 -7.65 -2.42
N PRO A 88 -4.61 -7.42 -3.75
CA PRO A 88 -5.06 -6.15 -4.33
C PRO A 88 -6.51 -5.80 -4.01
N ARG A 89 -7.45 -6.74 -4.14
CA ARG A 89 -8.88 -6.47 -3.88
C ARG A 89 -9.15 -6.26 -2.40
N ARG A 90 -8.50 -7.06 -1.53
CA ARG A 90 -8.63 -6.92 -0.08
C ARG A 90 -8.10 -5.57 0.42
N LEU A 91 -6.96 -5.10 -0.13
CA LEU A 91 -6.42 -3.78 0.19
C LEU A 91 -7.32 -2.65 -0.30
N LEU A 92 -7.94 -2.80 -1.47
CA LEU A 92 -8.91 -1.83 -1.99
C LEU A 92 -10.15 -1.72 -1.10
N ALA A 93 -10.75 -2.86 -0.73
CA ALA A 93 -11.89 -2.87 0.20
C ALA A 93 -11.54 -2.20 1.55
N LEU A 94 -10.34 -2.47 2.09
CA LEU A 94 -9.87 -1.80 3.30
C LEU A 94 -9.66 -0.29 3.14
N LEU A 95 -9.36 0.20 1.92
CA LEU A 95 -9.25 1.62 1.64
C LEU A 95 -10.61 2.31 1.64
N ASP A 96 -11.63 1.65 1.09
CA ASP A 96 -12.99 2.17 1.05
C ASP A 96 -13.60 2.26 2.47
N ASP A 97 -13.18 1.37 3.36
CA ASP A 97 -13.67 1.28 4.75
C ASP A 97 -12.89 2.17 5.74
N THR A 98 -12.06 3.12 5.28
CA THR A 98 -11.23 3.93 6.20
C THR A 98 -11.15 5.41 5.86
N ASP A 99 -11.41 6.26 6.86
CA ASP A 99 -11.12 7.70 6.82
C ASP A 99 -9.78 8.08 7.47
N ASP A 100 -9.10 7.13 8.13
CA ASP A 100 -7.79 7.37 8.75
C ASP A 100 -6.71 7.53 7.67
N LEU A 101 -6.22 8.76 7.49
CA LEU A 101 -5.21 9.11 6.48
C LEU A 101 -3.89 8.35 6.66
N SER A 102 -3.52 7.98 7.89
CA SER A 102 -2.29 7.23 8.15
C SER A 102 -2.45 5.78 7.70
N ARG A 103 -3.60 5.17 7.97
CA ARG A 103 -3.95 3.83 7.49
C ARG A 103 -4.09 3.81 5.97
N GLN A 104 -4.84 4.76 5.40
CA GLN A 104 -4.96 4.93 3.94
C GLN A 104 -3.59 4.99 3.27
N ARG A 105 -2.66 5.78 3.82
CA ARG A 105 -1.31 5.91 3.27
C ARG A 105 -0.58 4.56 3.20
N GLU A 106 -0.64 3.74 4.24
CA GLU A 106 0.03 2.44 4.23
C GLU A 106 -0.64 1.45 3.28
N LEU A 107 -1.98 1.42 3.21
CA LEU A 107 -2.71 0.58 2.26
C LEU A 107 -2.41 0.96 0.80
N LEU A 108 -2.42 2.26 0.47
CA LEU A 108 -2.02 2.77 -0.85
C LEU A 108 -0.55 2.45 -1.14
N ARG A 109 0.33 2.54 -0.13
CA ARG A 109 1.74 2.16 -0.26
C ARG A 109 1.86 0.69 -0.64
N ALA A 110 1.09 -0.20 -0.01
CA ALA A 110 1.05 -1.62 -0.37
C ALA A 110 0.63 -1.82 -1.84
N LEU A 111 -0.50 -1.24 -2.25
CA LEU A 111 -1.05 -1.35 -3.61
C LEU A 111 -0.08 -0.87 -4.70
N LEU A 112 0.71 0.18 -4.43
CA LEU A 112 1.72 0.66 -5.38
C LEU A 112 2.78 -0.40 -5.73
N HIS A 113 3.09 -1.30 -4.79
CA HIS A 113 4.12 -2.33 -4.94
C HIS A 113 3.58 -3.66 -5.49
N LEU A 114 2.26 -3.83 -5.57
CA LEU A 114 1.67 -5.04 -6.12
C LEU A 114 1.48 -4.94 -7.64
N ASP A 115 1.40 -6.11 -8.28
CA ASP A 115 0.79 -6.20 -9.60
C ASP A 115 -0.73 -6.11 -9.45
N LEU A 116 -1.37 -5.17 -10.16
CA LEU A 116 -2.76 -4.80 -9.92
C LEU A 116 -3.66 -5.32 -11.03
N PRO A 117 -4.75 -6.06 -10.70
CA PRO A 117 -5.81 -6.33 -11.66
C PRO A 117 -6.35 -5.03 -12.25
N HIS A 118 -6.78 -5.08 -13.52
CA HIS A 118 -7.22 -3.87 -14.23
C HIS A 118 -8.37 -3.15 -13.51
N SER A 119 -9.30 -3.88 -12.90
CA SER A 119 -10.41 -3.30 -12.15
C SER A 119 -9.90 -2.49 -10.95
N VAL A 120 -8.99 -3.06 -10.15
CA VAL A 120 -8.40 -2.41 -8.99
C VAL A 120 -7.60 -1.18 -9.40
N LEU A 121 -6.82 -1.27 -10.48
CA LEU A 121 -6.07 -0.14 -11.00
C LEU A 121 -6.98 0.99 -11.48
N ALA A 122 -8.08 0.67 -12.18
CA ALA A 122 -9.03 1.67 -12.66
C ALA A 122 -9.64 2.47 -11.49
N GLU A 123 -10.13 1.78 -10.46
CA GLU A 123 -10.72 2.40 -9.27
C GLU A 123 -9.70 3.30 -8.54
N LEU A 124 -8.45 2.85 -8.40
CA LEU A 124 -7.39 3.64 -7.77
C LEU A 124 -6.99 4.88 -8.57
N LEU A 125 -7.10 4.83 -9.90
CA LEU A 125 -6.79 5.97 -10.75
C LEU A 125 -7.93 6.99 -10.77
N GLU A 126 -9.19 6.54 -10.77
CA GLU A 126 -10.35 7.40 -10.54
C GLU A 126 -10.24 8.14 -9.20
N TRP A 127 -9.92 7.40 -8.12
CA TRP A 127 -9.63 7.99 -6.81
C TRP A 127 -8.49 9.02 -6.89
N ALA A 128 -7.38 8.69 -7.56
CA ALA A 128 -6.23 9.58 -7.65
C ALA A 128 -6.54 10.87 -8.42
N CYS A 129 -7.33 10.79 -9.49
CA CYS A 129 -7.86 11.94 -10.21
C CYS A 129 -8.80 12.77 -9.33
N ALA A 130 -9.68 12.16 -8.54
CA ALA A 130 -10.56 12.89 -7.64
C ALA A 130 -9.80 13.64 -6.52
N VAL A 131 -8.78 13.00 -5.94
CA VAL A 131 -7.99 13.56 -4.83
C VAL A 131 -7.33 14.90 -5.16
N VAL A 132 -6.89 15.11 -6.40
CA VAL A 132 -6.22 16.37 -6.76
C VAL A 132 -7.14 17.59 -6.73
N TYR A 133 -8.46 17.40 -6.79
CA TYR A 133 -9.46 18.47 -6.70
C TYR A 133 -9.90 18.77 -5.26
N LEU A 134 -9.57 17.89 -4.31
CA LEU A 134 -9.90 18.09 -2.90
C LEU A 134 -8.99 19.16 -2.29
N LYS A 135 -9.58 20.04 -1.48
CA LYS A 135 -8.85 21.09 -0.76
C LYS A 135 -8.54 20.64 0.67
N GLY A 136 -7.42 21.12 1.22
CA GLY A 136 -7.08 20.92 2.63
C GLY A 136 -6.47 19.56 2.99
N LEU A 137 -6.23 18.68 2.02
CA LEU A 137 -5.53 17.42 2.28
C LEU A 137 -4.05 17.66 2.63
N PRO A 138 -3.41 16.75 3.41
CA PRO A 138 -1.97 16.79 3.62
C PRO A 138 -1.18 16.55 2.31
N PRO A 139 0.02 17.13 2.14
CA PRO A 139 0.88 16.91 0.98
C PRO A 139 1.13 15.43 0.62
N ALA A 140 1.16 14.57 1.63
CA ALA A 140 1.36 13.13 1.45
C ALA A 140 0.26 12.48 0.60
N GLN A 141 -0.99 12.94 0.69
CA GLN A 141 -2.10 12.36 -0.08
C GLN A 141 -2.02 12.72 -1.56
N TYR A 142 -1.73 13.98 -1.89
CA TYR A 142 -1.46 14.35 -3.28
C TYR A 142 -0.23 13.61 -3.84
N HIS A 143 0.82 13.43 -3.02
CA HIS A 143 1.98 12.67 -3.47
C HIS A 143 1.62 11.21 -3.78
N MET A 144 0.73 10.60 -2.99
CA MET A 144 0.25 9.24 -3.19
C MET A 144 -0.62 9.14 -4.45
N ALA A 145 -1.55 10.06 -4.65
CA ALA A 145 -2.34 10.18 -5.88
C ALA A 145 -1.42 10.27 -7.11
N LEU A 146 -0.42 11.16 -7.09
CA LEU A 146 0.54 11.29 -8.18
C LEU A 146 1.37 10.01 -8.42
N ARG A 147 1.70 9.24 -7.38
CA ARG A 147 2.36 7.92 -7.57
C ARG A 147 1.43 6.90 -8.20
N MET A 148 0.15 6.94 -7.87
CA MET A 148 -0.83 6.02 -8.43
C MET A 148 -1.08 6.33 -9.91
N LEU A 149 -1.25 7.61 -10.26
CA LEU A 149 -1.33 8.08 -11.65
C LEU A 149 -0.08 7.64 -12.45
N ASP A 150 1.10 7.80 -11.86
CA ASP A 150 2.37 7.35 -12.46
C ASP A 150 2.38 5.83 -12.75
N LYS A 151 1.96 5.01 -11.78
CA LYS A 151 1.84 3.56 -11.94
C LYS A 151 0.87 3.19 -13.07
N GLY A 152 -0.27 3.87 -13.15
CA GLY A 152 -1.27 3.67 -14.21
C GLY A 152 -0.72 3.95 -15.60
N MET A 153 0.03 5.05 -15.78
CA MET A 153 0.62 5.40 -17.08
C MET A 153 1.73 4.44 -17.53
N SER A 154 2.42 3.78 -16.59
CA SER A 154 3.41 2.75 -16.91
C SER A 154 2.77 1.42 -17.32
N SER A 155 1.50 1.19 -17.01
CA SER A 155 0.76 0.03 -17.50
C SER A 155 0.33 0.28 -18.95
N SER A 156 0.45 -0.72 -19.83
CA SER A 156 0.11 -0.61 -21.26
C SER A 156 -1.40 -0.48 -21.54
N LEU A 157 -2.16 0.04 -20.58
CA LEU A 157 -3.61 0.06 -20.59
C LEU A 157 -4.14 1.38 -21.11
N ALA A 158 -5.22 1.28 -21.88
CA ALA A 158 -6.00 2.42 -22.36
C ALA A 158 -6.77 3.03 -21.18
N PHE A 159 -6.07 3.79 -20.35
CA PHE A 159 -6.66 4.62 -19.31
C PHE A 159 -7.17 5.94 -19.94
N PRO A 160 -8.23 6.61 -19.39
CA PRO A 160 -8.63 7.94 -19.84
C PRO A 160 -7.53 8.98 -19.57
N ARG A 161 -6.57 9.06 -20.51
CA ARG A 161 -5.44 10.00 -20.48
C ARG A 161 -5.89 11.45 -20.30
N GLN A 162 -7.09 11.78 -20.80
CA GLN A 162 -7.69 13.10 -20.65
C GLN A 162 -7.94 13.45 -19.18
N ASP A 163 -8.58 12.57 -18.40
CA ASP A 163 -8.88 12.83 -16.99
C ASP A 163 -7.59 13.02 -16.18
N VAL A 164 -6.56 12.22 -16.46
CA VAL A 164 -5.23 12.41 -15.84
C VAL A 164 -4.66 13.77 -16.22
N GLN A 165 -4.71 14.14 -17.49
CA GLN A 165 -4.17 15.41 -17.96
C GLN A 165 -4.88 16.59 -17.30
N GLU A 166 -6.21 16.56 -17.20
CA GLU A 166 -7.03 17.59 -16.55
C GLU A 166 -6.69 17.68 -15.05
N ALA A 167 -6.58 16.55 -14.36
CA ALA A 167 -6.15 16.46 -12.97
C ALA A 167 -4.77 17.09 -12.74
N LEU A 168 -3.79 16.76 -13.59
CA LEU A 168 -2.43 17.30 -13.48
C LEU A 168 -2.36 18.80 -13.79
N VAL A 169 -3.15 19.28 -14.77
CA VAL A 169 -3.29 20.72 -15.06
C VAL A 169 -3.86 21.46 -13.85
N HIS A 170 -4.92 20.92 -13.24
CA HIS A 170 -5.53 21.49 -12.05
C HIS A 170 -4.54 21.60 -10.88
N LEU A 171 -3.79 20.54 -10.60
CA LEU A 171 -2.80 20.54 -9.50
C LEU A 171 -1.68 21.56 -9.73
N ARG A 172 -1.36 21.90 -10.98
CA ARG A 172 -0.36 22.94 -11.30
C ARG A 172 -0.87 24.35 -11.14
N SER A 173 -2.16 24.60 -11.38
CA SER A 173 -2.77 25.93 -11.35
C SER A 173 -3.18 26.41 -9.96
N THR A 174 -3.19 25.53 -8.96
CA THR A 174 -3.54 25.80 -7.56
C THR A 174 -2.33 26.15 -6.70
N ASP A 175 -2.51 26.52 -5.42
CA ASP A 175 -1.42 26.92 -4.51
C ASP A 175 -0.66 25.76 -3.84
N HIS A 176 -0.67 24.57 -4.45
CA HIS A 176 0.04 23.41 -3.90
C HIS A 176 1.57 23.60 -3.84
N PRO A 177 2.25 22.92 -2.89
CA PRO A 177 3.70 22.90 -2.79
C PRO A 177 4.41 22.67 -4.12
N GLY A 178 5.50 23.41 -4.36
CA GLY A 178 6.22 23.39 -5.64
C GLY A 178 6.73 22.00 -6.06
N HIS A 179 7.03 21.10 -5.12
CA HIS A 179 7.44 19.73 -5.46
C HIS A 179 6.30 18.90 -6.06
N LEU A 180 5.05 19.10 -5.63
CA LEU A 180 3.88 18.44 -6.22
C LEU A 180 3.64 18.94 -7.64
N LYS A 181 3.73 20.26 -7.85
CA LYS A 181 3.63 20.87 -9.19
C LYS A 181 4.72 20.37 -10.14
N LYS A 182 5.95 20.24 -9.66
CA LYS A 182 7.07 19.67 -10.43
C LYS A 182 6.79 18.24 -10.83
N LYS A 183 6.34 17.40 -9.89
CA LYS A 183 6.00 16.00 -10.18
C LYS A 183 4.84 15.91 -11.18
N ALA A 184 3.80 16.73 -11.04
CA ALA A 184 2.71 16.76 -12.01
C ALA A 184 3.18 17.18 -13.42
N ALA A 185 4.07 18.18 -13.52
CA ALA A 185 4.64 18.57 -14.81
C ALA A 185 5.44 17.43 -15.48
N LEU A 186 6.21 16.65 -14.70
CA LEU A 186 6.92 15.47 -15.21
C LEU A 186 5.96 14.40 -15.73
N LEU A 187 4.87 14.13 -15.01
CA LEU A 187 3.85 13.18 -15.45
C LEU A 187 3.13 13.65 -16.72
N MET A 188 2.81 14.94 -16.83
CA MET A 188 2.23 15.52 -18.05
C MET A 188 3.14 15.39 -19.27
N ALA A 189 4.44 15.60 -19.11
CA ALA A 189 5.41 15.45 -20.20
C ALA A 189 5.38 14.03 -20.77
N ARG A 190 5.34 13.02 -19.89
CA ARG A 190 5.24 11.60 -20.27
C ARG A 190 3.92 11.21 -20.94
N LEU A 191 2.82 11.93 -20.67
CA LEU A 191 1.54 11.69 -21.38
C LEU A 191 1.55 12.18 -22.82
N SER A 192 2.44 13.12 -23.13
CA SER A 192 2.59 13.75 -24.45
C SER A 192 3.60 13.03 -25.34
N GLU A 193 4.32 12.05 -24.80
CA GLU A 193 5.18 11.09 -25.50
C GLU A 193 4.36 9.90 -26.02
#